data_AF-A0A8T6GD48-F1
#
_entry.id   AF-A0A8T6GD48-F1
#
_cell.length_a   1.000
_cell.length_b   1.000
_cell.length_c   1.000
_cell.angle_alpha   90.00
_cell.angle_beta   90.00
_cell.angle_gamma   90.00
#
_symmetry.space_group_name_H-M   'P 1'
#
loop_
_entity.id
_entity.type
_entity.pdbx_description
1 polymer ?
#
loop_
_entity_poly.entity_id
_entity_poly.type
_entity_poly.pdbx_seq_one_letter_code
_entity_poly.pdbx_strand_id
1 'polypeptide(L)' 'MNTNETDRTHEAEESPEPHPRVEQIMTVLRQRYGDRLSEDEFDEVGEAAKAIVQASEDMRAVELGHGDLPFSVPPYRKD' A
#
# COMPACT_ATOMS: atom_id res chain seq x y z
N MET A 1 24.88 28.24 -18.76
CA MET A 1 23.81 27.99 -17.77
C MET A 1 22.96 26.89 -18.36
N ASN A 2 23.16 25.66 -17.91
CA ASN A 2 22.50 24.48 -18.46
C ASN A 2 21.19 24.23 -17.71
N THR A 3 20.11 24.15 -18.46
CA THR A 3 18.76 23.79 -18.03
C THR A 3 18.67 22.26 -17.96
N ASN A 4 18.76 21.68 -16.76
CA ASN A 4 18.35 20.29 -16.55
C ASN A 4 16.85 20.25 -16.29
N GLU A 5 16.06 20.24 -17.36
CA GLU A 5 14.71 19.71 -17.34
C GLU A 5 14.79 18.27 -16.85
N THR A 6 14.22 18.01 -15.68
CA THR A 6 14.09 16.66 -15.15
C THR A 6 12.97 16.00 -15.93
N ASP A 7 13.36 15.34 -17.02
CA ASP A 7 12.57 14.37 -17.76
C ASP A 7 12.10 13.29 -16.79
N ARG A 8 10.94 13.50 -16.17
CA ARG A 8 10.16 12.44 -15.53
C ARG A 8 9.31 11.80 -16.60
N THR A 9 9.98 11.08 -17.50
CA THR A 9 9.35 10.00 -18.24
C THR A 9 8.99 8.93 -17.21
N HIS A 10 7.76 9.02 -16.70
CA HIS A 10 7.15 7.91 -15.99
C HIS A 10 6.80 6.89 -17.07
N GLU A 11 7.80 6.07 -17.42
CA GLU A 11 7.64 4.92 -18.30
C GLU A 11 6.50 4.07 -17.75
N ALA A 12 5.41 4.04 -18.52
CA ALA A 12 4.34 3.09 -18.37
C ALA A 12 4.87 1.73 -18.83
N GLU A 13 5.61 1.03 -17.98
CA GLU A 13 6.16 -0.27 -18.30
C GLU A 13 5.76 -1.28 -17.21
N GLU A 14 5.27 -2.40 -17.72
CA GLU A 14 4.87 -3.64 -17.04
C GLU A 14 3.45 -3.65 -16.43
N SER A 15 2.51 -4.23 -17.21
CA SER A 15 1.25 -4.72 -16.69
C SER A 15 1.56 -5.64 -15.50
N PRO A 16 1.24 -5.25 -14.27
CA PRO A 16 1.76 -5.96 -13.12
C PRO A 16 1.05 -7.30 -13.07
N GLU A 17 1.82 -8.39 -13.01
CA GLU A 17 1.27 -9.63 -12.50
C GLU A 17 0.48 -9.34 -11.22
N PRO A 18 -0.69 -9.96 -11.03
CA PRO A 18 -1.56 -9.65 -9.90
C PRO A 18 -0.76 -9.72 -8.61
N HIS A 19 -0.65 -8.58 -7.93
CA HIS A 19 0.12 -8.47 -6.70
C HIS A 19 -0.33 -9.57 -5.74
N PRO A 20 0.55 -10.44 -5.22
CA PRO A 20 0.16 -11.68 -4.51
C PRO A 20 -0.74 -11.40 -3.29
N ARG A 21 -0.58 -10.24 -2.67
CA ARG A 21 -1.46 -9.75 -1.60
C ARG A 21 -2.90 -9.48 -2.05
N VAL A 22 -3.11 -8.99 -3.28
CA VAL A 22 -4.44 -8.77 -3.88
C VAL A 22 -5.12 -10.11 -4.12
N GLU A 23 -4.41 -11.10 -4.68
CA GLU A 23 -4.97 -12.44 -4.90
C GLU A 23 -5.41 -13.12 -3.60
N GLN A 24 -4.62 -12.98 -2.53
CA GLN A 24 -4.96 -13.49 -1.20
C GLN A 24 -6.24 -12.82 -0.67
N ILE A 25 -6.35 -11.49 -0.80
CA ILE A 25 -7.55 -10.75 -0.40
C ILE A 25 -8.77 -11.24 -1.20
N MET A 26 -8.65 -11.35 -2.52
CA MET A 26 -9.73 -11.82 -3.39
C MET A 26 -10.14 -13.26 -3.09
N THR A 27 -9.19 -14.13 -2.75
CA THR A 27 -9.48 -15.50 -2.32
C THR A 27 -10.32 -15.53 -1.04
N VAL A 28 -9.94 -14.73 -0.03
CA VAL A 28 -10.71 -14.63 1.22
C VAL A 28 -12.10 -14.05 0.96
N LEU A 29 -12.22 -13.04 0.12
CA LEU A 29 -13.51 -12.43 -0.23
C LEU A 29 -14.41 -13.42 -0.94
N ARG A 30 -13.90 -14.19 -1.90
CA ARG A 30 -14.67 -15.25 -2.58
C ARG A 30 -15.13 -16.33 -1.60
N GLN A 31 -14.27 -16.75 -0.67
CA GLN A 31 -14.65 -17.74 0.35
C GLN A 31 -15.74 -17.24 1.31
N ARG A 32 -15.78 -15.93 1.60
CA ARG A 32 -16.70 -15.32 2.58
C ARG A 32 -18.00 -14.82 1.96
N TYR A 33 -17.92 -14.34 0.73
CA TYR A 33 -18.98 -13.57 0.07
C TYR A 33 -19.28 -14.05 -1.36
N GLY A 34 -18.70 -15.16 -1.81
CA GLY A 34 -18.90 -15.72 -3.16
C GLY A 34 -20.37 -15.91 -3.55
N ASP A 35 -21.20 -16.32 -2.60
CA ASP A 35 -22.65 -16.53 -2.84
C ASP A 35 -23.47 -15.23 -2.76
N ARG A 36 -22.84 -14.11 -2.37
CA ARG A 36 -23.51 -12.85 -2.04
C ARG A 36 -23.14 -11.69 -2.96
N LEU A 37 -22.04 -11.82 -3.68
CA LEU A 37 -21.55 -10.82 -4.61
C LEU A 37 -21.60 -11.38 -6.02
N SER A 38 -22.03 -10.53 -6.94
CA SER A 38 -21.91 -10.76 -8.37
C SER A 38 -20.45 -10.63 -8.84
N GLU A 39 -20.20 -11.09 -10.06
CA GLU A 39 -18.88 -10.98 -10.68
C GLU A 39 -18.44 -9.50 -10.86
N ASP A 40 -19.36 -8.63 -11.29
CA ASP A 40 -19.13 -7.19 -11.40
C ASP A 40 -18.73 -6.56 -10.05
N GLU A 41 -19.39 -6.97 -8.95
CA GLU A 41 -19.04 -6.49 -7.61
C GLU A 41 -17.68 -7.04 -7.15
N PHE A 42 -17.30 -8.25 -7.56
CA PHE A 42 -15.96 -8.77 -7.29
C PHE A 42 -14.89 -7.99 -8.06
N ASP A 43 -15.17 -7.57 -9.29
CA ASP A 43 -14.25 -6.75 -10.07
C ASP A 43 -14.05 -5.37 -9.44
N GLU A 44 -15.14 -4.72 -9.00
CA GLU A 44 -15.07 -3.44 -8.29
C GLU A 44 -14.25 -3.55 -7.00
N VAL A 45 -14.50 -4.58 -6.20
CA VAL A 45 -13.72 -4.83 -4.97
C VAL A 45 -12.27 -5.20 -5.30
N GLY A 46 -12.01 -5.85 -6.42
CA GLY A 46 -10.68 -6.14 -6.92
C GLY A 46 -9.86 -4.86 -7.18
N GLU A 47 -10.46 -3.87 -7.83
CA GLU A 47 -9.83 -2.57 -8.05
C GLU A 47 -9.57 -1.83 -6.73
N ALA A 48 -10.53 -1.87 -5.80
CA ALA A 48 -10.34 -1.29 -4.47
C ALA A 48 -9.20 -1.97 -3.69
N ALA A 49 -9.10 -3.30 -3.77
CA ALA A 49 -8.03 -4.07 -3.11
C ALA A 49 -6.65 -3.71 -3.68
N LYS A 50 -6.52 -3.53 -5.00
CA LYS A 50 -5.28 -3.05 -5.64
C LYS A 50 -4.87 -1.69 -5.10
N ALA A 51 -5.79 -0.72 -5.06
CA ALA A 51 -5.52 0.62 -4.56
C ALA A 51 -5.07 0.62 -3.09
N ILE A 52 -5.69 -0.19 -2.24
CA ILE A 52 -5.31 -0.33 -0.81
C ILE A 52 -3.92 -0.94 -0.65
N VAL A 53 -3.60 -1.96 -1.45
CA VAL A 53 -2.28 -2.59 -1.42
C VAL A 53 -1.23 -1.57 -1.83
N GLN A 54 -1.42 -0.87 -2.95
CA GLN A 54 -0.50 0.17 -3.41
C GLN A 54 -0.28 1.24 -2.34
N ALA A 55 -1.36 1.81 -1.78
CA ALA A 55 -1.24 2.81 -0.72
C ALA A 55 -0.50 2.28 0.53
N SER A 56 -0.67 0.99 0.86
CA SER A 56 0.06 0.37 1.96
C SER A 56 1.56 0.29 1.69
N GLU A 57 1.96 0.02 0.45
CA GLU A 57 3.36 -0.03 0.05
C GLU A 57 3.97 1.36 0.02
N ASP A 58 3.25 2.34 -0.53
CA ASP A 58 3.66 3.74 -0.53
C ASP A 58 3.90 4.25 0.90
N MET A 59 3.00 3.93 1.84
CA MET A 59 3.17 4.28 3.26
C MET A 59 4.37 3.59 3.91
N ARG A 60 4.70 2.35 3.51
CA ARG A 60 5.88 1.62 4.02
C ARG A 60 7.19 2.17 3.45
N ALA A 61 7.15 2.68 2.23
CA ALA A 61 8.31 3.29 1.59
C ALA A 61 8.69 4.64 2.24
N VAL A 62 7.79 5.26 3.01
CA VAL A 62 8.09 6.47 3.77
C VAL A 62 8.94 6.12 5.00
N GLU A 63 10.22 6.52 4.97
CA GLU A 63 11.14 6.40 6.10
C GLU A 63 10.74 7.40 7.21
N LEU A 64 10.36 6.88 8.38
CA LEU A 64 9.97 7.70 9.53
C LEU A 64 11.21 8.25 10.25
N GLY A 65 11.72 9.40 9.81
CA GLY A 65 12.99 9.98 10.30
C GLY A 65 13.10 10.30 11.80
N HIS A 66 12.05 10.09 12.61
CA HIS A 66 12.02 10.41 14.04
C HIS A 66 11.36 9.34 14.94
N GLY A 67 10.91 8.20 14.38
CA GLY A 67 10.12 7.21 15.12
C GLY A 67 10.92 6.27 16.03
N ASP A 68 12.19 6.04 15.70
CA ASP A 68 13.07 5.07 16.40
C ASP A 68 13.91 5.67 17.53
N LEU A 69 13.74 6.95 17.85
CA LEU A 69 14.36 7.51 19.03
C LEU A 69 13.49 7.17 20.25
N PRO A 70 13.96 6.32 21.19
CA PRO A 70 13.26 6.15 22.45
C PRO A 70 13.18 7.52 23.12
N PHE A 71 11.95 8.00 23.37
CA PHE A 71 11.78 9.18 24.22
C PHE A 71 12.31 8.80 25.61
N SER A 72 13.49 9.30 25.96
CA SER A 72 14.04 9.15 27.30
C SER A 72 13.25 10.07 28.23
N VAL A 73 12.12 9.59 28.74
CA VAL A 73 11.39 10.27 29.83
C VAL A 73 12.18 10.08 31.12
N PRO A 74 12.60 11.17 31.80
CA PRO A 74 13.21 11.04 33.11
C PRO A 74 12.21 10.38 34.08
N PRO A 75 12.68 9.58 35.05
CA PRO A 75 11.80 8.91 36.00
C PRO A 75 10.90 9.95 36.70
N TYR A 76 9.60 9.66 36.72
CA TYR A 76 8.56 10.53 37.28
C TYR A 76 8.75 10.81 38.78
N ARG A 77 9.56 10.01 39.48
CA ARG A 77 9.96 10.25 40.86
C ARG A 77 11.47 10.40 40.93
N LYS A 78 11.89 11.53 41.50
CA LYS A 78 13.24 11.73 42.02
C LYS A 78 13.21 11.24 43.47
N ASP A 79 14.13 10.37 43.83
CA ASP A 79 14.47 10.13 45.24
C ASP A 79 15.06 11.42 45.86
#